data_AF-A0A7C5H7W9-F1
#
_entry.id   AF-A0A7C5H7W9-F1
#
_cell.length_a   1.000
_cell.length_b   1.000
_cell.length_c   1.000
_cell.angle_alpha   90.00
_cell.angle_beta   90.00
_cell.angle_gamma   90.00
#
_symmetry.space_group_name_H-M   'P 1'
#
loop_
_entity.id
_entity.type
_entity.pdbx_description
1 polymer ?
#
loop_
_entity_poly.entity_id
_entity_poly.type
_entity_poly.pdbx_seq_one_letter_code
_entity_poly.pdbx_strand_id
1 'polypeptide(L)'
;MVELSISDISKKPSLLDELDDIAKIVNKKTGEAKGIFIPYEDASSFKKLLEELEYRRWLKRNRGLLENPPEDMEGLFDEVISELGDRIIYEEN
;
A
#
# COMPACT_ATOMS: atom_id res chain seq x y z
N MET A 1 -18.57 -10.55 0.11
CA MET A 1 -17.82 -9.45 0.75
C MET A 1 -18.61 -8.97 1.95
N VAL A 2 -18.08 -9.20 3.14
CA VAL A 2 -18.72 -8.84 4.41
C VAL A 2 -18.60 -7.33 4.65
N GLU A 3 -19.62 -6.69 5.22
CA GLU A 3 -19.54 -5.30 5.66
C GLU A 3 -19.44 -5.24 7.20
N LEU A 4 -18.41 -4.57 7.70
CA LEU A 4 -18.21 -4.34 9.13
C LEU A 4 -18.36 -2.86 9.44
N SER A 5 -19.11 -2.54 10.49
CA SER A 5 -19.21 -1.15 10.89
C SER A 5 -18.09 -0.74 11.82
N ILE A 6 -17.58 0.48 11.64
CA ILE A 6 -16.68 1.14 12.59
C ILE A 6 -17.27 1.08 14.01
N SER A 7 -18.58 1.34 14.17
CA SER A 7 -19.19 1.32 15.49
C SER A 7 -19.21 -0.06 16.14
N ASP A 8 -19.26 -1.13 15.34
CA ASP A 8 -19.28 -2.50 15.86
C ASP A 8 -17.87 -2.93 16.23
N ILE A 9 -16.88 -2.61 15.39
CA ILE A 9 -15.45 -2.81 15.66
C ILE A 9 -15.05 -2.07 16.94
N SER A 10 -15.46 -0.80 17.10
CA SER A 10 -15.14 -0.04 18.32
C SER A 10 -15.76 -0.63 19.59
N LYS A 11 -16.89 -1.35 19.48
CA LYS A 11 -17.56 -1.98 20.63
C LYS A 11 -17.01 -3.37 20.94
N LYS A 12 -16.65 -4.14 19.91
CA LYS A 12 -16.09 -5.49 20.02
C LYS A 12 -14.93 -5.63 19.02
N PRO A 13 -13.71 -5.21 19.38
CA PRO A 13 -12.55 -5.31 18.48
C PRO A 13 -12.23 -6.74 18.04
N SER A 14 -12.52 -7.73 18.90
CA SER A 14 -12.30 -9.15 18.59
C SER A 14 -13.14 -9.69 17.43
N LEU A 15 -14.10 -8.91 16.92
CA LEU A 15 -14.76 -9.21 15.64
C LEU A 15 -13.77 -9.32 14.48
N LEU A 16 -12.62 -8.65 14.56
CA LEU A 16 -11.57 -8.72 13.54
C LEU A 16 -10.74 -10.01 13.65
N ASP A 17 -10.60 -10.56 14.86
CA ASP A 17 -9.86 -11.81 15.10
C ASP A 17 -10.67 -13.04 14.66
N GLU A 18 -12.00 -12.94 14.68
CA GLU A 18 -12.94 -13.98 14.26
C GLU A 18 -13.21 -13.96 12.73
N LEU A 19 -12.58 -13.03 11.99
CA LEU A 19 -12.90 -12.77 10.59
C LEU A 19 -11.89 -13.42 9.63
N ASP A 20 -12.32 -14.49 8.97
CA ASP A 20 -11.48 -15.24 8.03
C ASP A 20 -11.53 -14.71 6.58
N ASP A 21 -12.31 -13.66 6.30
CA ASP A 21 -12.51 -13.12 4.95
C ASP A 21 -12.30 -11.60 4.89
N ILE A 22 -12.10 -11.07 3.69
CA ILE A 22 -11.95 -9.64 3.43
C ILE A 22 -13.28 -8.93 3.68
N ALA A 23 -13.21 -7.85 4.47
CA ALA A 23 -14.38 -7.06 4.81
C ALA A 23 -14.23 -5.58 4.47
N LYS A 24 -15.34 -4.98 4.07
CA LYS A 24 -15.45 -3.55 3.85
C LYS A 24 -15.83 -2.86 5.15
N ILE A 25 -15.01 -1.91 5.59
CA ILE A 25 -15.28 -1.12 6.77
C ILE A 25 -16.16 0.07 6.38
N VAL A 26 -17.34 0.19 7.00
CA VAL A 26 -18.34 1.20 6.68
C VAL A 26 -18.74 2.03 7.90
N ASN A 27 -19.00 3.31 7.66
CA ASN A 27 -19.73 4.13 8.61
C ASN A 27 -21.23 3.90 8.43
N LYS A 28 -21.87 3.19 9.37
CA LYS A 28 -23.32 2.90 9.32
C LYS A 28 -24.21 4.15 9.26
N LYS A 29 -23.74 5.30 9.78
CA LYS A 29 -24.52 6.55 9.78
C LYS A 29 -24.54 7.22 8.41
N THR A 30 -23.44 7.17 7.66
CA THR A 30 -23.31 7.84 6.37
C THR A 30 -23.35 6.89 5.18
N GLY A 31 -23.28 5.57 5.41
CA GLY A 31 -23.12 4.56 4.37
C GLY A 31 -21.75 4.55 3.69
N GLU A 32 -20.85 5.43 4.14
CA GLU A 32 -19.56 5.65 3.49
C GLU A 32 -18.58 4.52 3.78
N ALA A 33 -17.92 4.02 2.74
CA ALA A 33 -16.80 3.10 2.87
C ALA A 33 -15.58 3.86 3.41
N LYS A 34 -15.03 3.39 4.52
CA LYS A 34 -13.86 4.01 5.17
C LYS A 34 -12.58 3.21 5.01
N GLY A 35 -12.69 1.92 4.68
CA GLY A 35 -11.52 1.09 4.43
C GLY A 35 -11.88 -0.34 4.08
N ILE A 36 -10.84 -1.16 3.98
CA ILE A 36 -10.93 -2.61 3.76
C ILE A 36 -10.08 -3.26 4.86
N PHE A 37 -10.65 -4.25 5.51
CA PHE A 37 -9.93 -5.18 6.38
C PHE A 37 -9.48 -6.38 5.55
N ILE A 38 -8.24 -6.80 5.76
CA ILE A 38 -7.63 -7.95 5.10
C ILE A 38 -7.04 -8.83 6.21
N PRO A 39 -7.40 -10.12 6.29
CA PRO A 39 -6.76 -11.06 7.20
C PRO A 39 -5.25 -11.12 6.98
N TYR A 40 -4.48 -11.27 8.05
CA TYR A 40 -3.02 -11.28 7.96
C TYR A 40 -2.49 -12.44 7.08
N GLU A 41 -3.19 -13.57 7.08
CA GLU A 41 -2.83 -14.75 6.28
C GLU A 41 -2.77 -14.42 4.78
N ASP A 42 -3.65 -13.53 4.32
CA ASP A 42 -3.70 -13.09 2.93
C ASP A 42 -2.70 -11.97 2.61
N ALA A 43 -2.08 -11.34 3.62
CA ALA A 43 -1.19 -10.20 3.43
C ALA A 43 -0.02 -10.50 2.48
N SER A 44 0.49 -11.73 2.53
CA SER A 44 1.57 -12.19 1.65
C SER A 44 1.17 -12.19 0.16
N SER A 45 -0.09 -12.53 -0.14
CA SER A 45 -0.67 -12.50 -1.48
C SER A 45 -0.83 -11.07 -2.00
N PHE A 46 -1.11 -10.12 -1.10
CA PHE A 46 -1.28 -8.71 -1.45
C PHE A 46 0.04 -7.95 -1.59
N LYS A 47 1.11 -8.36 -0.91
CA LYS A 47 2.39 -7.65 -0.96
C LYS A 47 2.92 -7.48 -2.39
N LYS A 48 3.00 -8.58 -3.15
CA LYS A 48 3.43 -8.55 -4.56
C LYS A 48 2.52 -7.70 -5.45
N LEU A 49 1.22 -7.74 -5.18
CA LEU A 49 0.23 -6.95 -5.93
C LEU A 49 0.39 -5.45 -5.65
N LEU A 50 0.67 -5.08 -4.39
CA LEU A 50 0.92 -3.70 -3.98
C LEU A 50 2.19 -3.16 -4.62
N GLU A 51 3.29 -3.93 -4.57
CA GLU A 51 4.56 -3.59 -5.22
C GLU A 51 4.37 -3.36 -6.73
N GLU A 52 3.66 -4.26 -7.42
CA GLU A 52 3.34 -4.12 -8.84
C GLU A 52 2.47 -2.89 -9.14
N LEU A 53 1.46 -2.61 -8.30
CA LEU A 53 0.62 -1.42 -8.43
C LEU A 53 1.43 -0.13 -8.26
N GLU A 54 2.32 -0.10 -7.28
CA GLU A 54 3.20 1.02 -7.03
C GLU A 54 4.17 1.24 -8.19
N TYR A 55 4.78 0.15 -8.69
CA TYR A 55 5.63 0.20 -9.87
C TYR A 55 4.88 0.75 -11.08
N ARG A 56 3.65 0.30 -11.35
CA ARG A 56 2.83 0.84 -12.45
C ARG A 56 2.50 2.31 -12.29
N ARG A 57 2.22 2.77 -11.06
CA ARG A 57 1.98 4.19 -10.77
C ARG A 57 3.25 5.01 -10.97
N TRP A 58 4.40 4.49 -10.55
CA TRP A 58 5.70 5.09 -10.80
C TRP A 58 5.98 5.17 -12.30
N LEU A 59 5.81 4.07 -13.04
CA LEU A 59 6.01 4.03 -14.49
C LEU A 59 5.13 5.05 -15.21
N LYS A 60 3.85 5.17 -14.82
CA LYS A 60 2.92 6.16 -15.39
C LYS A 60 3.36 7.60 -15.12
N ARG A 61 3.87 7.91 -13.92
CA ARG A 61 4.40 9.24 -13.57
C ARG A 61 5.67 9.57 -14.33
N ASN A 62 6.54 8.59 -14.51
CA ASN A 62 7.88 8.76 -15.07
C ASN A 62 7.98 8.42 -16.56
N ARG A 63 6.87 8.07 -17.21
CA ARG A 63 6.83 7.67 -18.62
C ARG A 63 7.49 8.70 -19.55
N GLY A 64 7.31 9.99 -19.28
CA GLY A 64 7.95 11.06 -20.05
C GLY A 64 9.47 11.11 -19.91
N LEU A 65 10.00 10.78 -18.72
CA LEU A 65 11.46 10.69 -18.46
C LEU A 65 12.08 9.44 -19.09
N LEU A 66 11.29 8.35 -19.22
CA LEU A 66 11.74 7.12 -19.87
C LEU A 66 11.70 7.20 -21.39
N GLU A 67 10.74 7.92 -21.96
CA GLU A 67 10.59 8.10 -23.41
C GLU A 67 11.53 9.18 -23.97
N ASN A 68 11.91 10.18 -23.17
CA ASN A 68 12.96 11.15 -23.47
C ASN A 68 13.96 11.20 -22.30
N PRO A 69 14.86 10.21 -22.21
CA PRO A 69 15.89 10.21 -21.19
C PRO A 69 16.73 11.49 -21.29
N PRO A 70 17.03 12.18 -20.17
CA PRO A 70 18.03 13.25 -20.16
C PRO A 70 19.35 12.71 -20.73
N GLU A 71 20.10 13.52 -21.48
CA GLU A 71 21.39 13.10 -22.06
C GLU A 71 22.40 12.64 -20.98
N ASP A 72 22.25 13.12 -19.73
CA ASP A 72 23.06 12.74 -18.56
C ASP A 72 22.35 11.71 -17.66
N MET A 73 22.00 10.54 -18.19
CA MET A 73 21.47 9.41 -17.41
C MET A 73 22.55 8.65 -16.60
N GLU A 74 23.84 8.93 -16.84
CA GLU A 74 24.96 8.22 -16.18
C GLU A 74 25.05 8.44 -14.67
N GLY A 75 24.46 9.51 -14.11
CA GLY A 75 24.48 9.79 -12.66
C GLY A 75 23.17 9.55 -11.93
N LEU A 76 22.05 9.37 -12.65
CA LEU A 76 20.71 9.33 -12.04
C LEU A 76 20.49 8.05 -11.22
N PHE A 77 21.02 6.91 -11.68
CA PHE A 77 20.95 5.66 -10.94
C PHE A 77 21.82 5.69 -9.70
N ASP A 78 23.01 6.29 -9.76
CA ASP A 78 23.90 6.44 -8.61
C ASP A 78 23.29 7.35 -7.54
N GLU A 79 22.61 8.43 -7.95
CA GLU A 79 21.92 9.35 -7.04
C GLU A 79 20.70 8.69 -6.38
N VAL A 80 19.87 7.96 -7.14
CA VAL A 80 18.72 7.20 -6.60
C VAL A 80 19.17 6.06 -5.68
N ILE A 81 20.25 5.35 -6.03
CA ILE A 81 20.83 4.29 -5.19
C ILE A 81 21.42 4.87 -3.91
N SER A 82 22.08 6.04 -3.96
CA SER A 82 22.57 6.74 -2.77
C SER A 82 21.42 7.19 -1.87
N GLU A 83 20.35 7.77 -2.43
CA GLU A 83 19.20 8.25 -1.65
C GLU A 83 18.43 7.09 -0.97
N LEU A 84 18.32 5.94 -1.64
CA LEU A 84 17.72 4.74 -1.08
C LEU A 84 18.64 4.06 -0.07
N GLY A 85 19.95 4.04 -0.31
CA GLY A 85 20.95 3.50 0.61
C GLY A 85 20.98 4.25 1.93
N ASP A 86 20.91 5.58 1.89
CA ASP A 86 20.86 6.41 3.09
C ASP A 86 19.58 6.16 3.90
N ARG A 87 18.43 5.95 3.26
CA ARG A 87 17.16 5.66 3.96
C ARG A 87 17.15 4.32 4.67
N ILE A 88 17.78 3.30 4.12
CA ILE A 88 17.84 1.96 4.74
C ILE A 88 18.68 1.98 6.03
N ILE A 89 19.72 2.82 6.09
CA ILE A 89 20.62 2.92 7.26
C ILE A 89 19.94 3.60 8.46
N TYR A 90 18.94 4.46 8.24
CA TYR A 90 18.20 5.12 9.32
C TYR A 90 17.04 4.30 9.90
N GLU A 91 16.58 3.23 9.24
CA GLU A 91 15.51 2.36 9.78
C GLU A 91 16.05 1.24 10.70
N GLU A 92 17.38 1.06 10.80
CA GLU A 92 18.02 0.08 11.68
C GLU A 92 18.60 0.66 13.00
N ASN A 93 18.33 1.94 13.34
CA ASN A 93 18.73 2.54 14.63
C ASN A 93 17.54 3.00 15.49
#